data_AF-A0A1W6K0P1-F1
#
_entry.id   AF-A0A1W6K0P1-F1
#
_cell.length_a   1.000
_cell.length_b   1.000
_cell.length_c   1.000
_cell.angle_alpha   90.00
_cell.angle_beta   90.00
_cell.angle_gamma   90.00
#
_symmetry.space_group_name_H-M   'P 1'
#
loop_
_entity.id
_entity.type
_entity.pdbx_description
1 polymer ?
#
loop_
_entity_poly.entity_id
_entity_poly.type
_entity_poly.pdbx_seq_one_letter_code
_entity_poly.pdbx_strand_id
1 'polypeptide(L)'
;MYNLLDLCSKAKALGYFGSYTREDYVEDLSDINVFAISSDKSLILELGSYGLSPLVISEESFKDLCLKGDPICYYILYDSKIVCGELPKVDFIFTDYTCERLEKSAKSYLKLSYDAYFRQDEVGSLVNSVRALRSLIQFKSCKDKKIIPISDKDVEKTCNELNLKYCDSLSDLLHLKKSKLPITLWSINKLYDIISSEIALDFPKPASE
;
A
#
# COMPACT_ATOMS: atom_id res chain seq x y z
N MET A 1 19.98 13.14 3.28
CA MET A 1 19.47 12.13 4.24
C MET A 1 18.73 12.89 5.34
N TYR A 2 17.43 12.64 5.51
CA TYR A 2 16.57 13.41 6.42
C TYR A 2 16.95 13.14 7.88
N ASN A 3 17.26 14.18 8.67
CA ASN A 3 17.56 13.99 10.09
C ASN A 3 16.28 13.87 10.90
N LEU A 4 15.66 12.69 10.89
CA LEU A 4 14.46 12.41 11.69
C LEU A 4 14.74 12.38 13.20
N LEU A 5 16.01 12.33 13.63
CA LEU A 5 16.37 12.26 15.04
C LEU A 5 15.91 13.48 15.83
N ASP A 6 15.85 14.64 15.19
CA ASP A 6 15.41 15.89 15.83
C ASP A 6 13.92 15.88 16.22
N LEU A 7 13.15 14.96 15.61
CA LEU A 7 11.71 14.79 15.88
C LEU A 7 11.43 13.69 16.91
N CYS A 8 12.44 12.95 17.36
CA CYS A 8 12.26 11.82 18.27
C CYS A 8 11.69 12.22 19.64
N SER A 9 11.96 13.43 20.13
CA SER A 9 11.40 13.91 21.40
C SER A 9 9.89 14.13 21.33
N LYS A 10 9.31 14.25 20.13
CA LYS A 10 7.89 14.49 19.90
C LYS A 10 7.09 13.22 19.64
N ALA A 11 7.72 12.05 19.57
CA ALA A 11 7.05 10.79 19.26
C ALA A 11 7.49 9.67 20.19
N LYS A 12 6.55 8.79 20.57
CA LYS A 12 6.88 7.56 21.31
C LYS A 12 7.63 6.55 20.44
N ALA A 13 7.32 6.54 19.15
CA ALA A 13 8.03 5.81 18.13
C ALA A 13 7.96 6.59 16.81
N LEU A 14 9.05 6.58 16.06
CA LEU A 14 9.15 7.17 14.73
C LEU A 14 9.92 6.21 13.83
N GLY A 15 9.46 6.01 12.62
CA GLY A 15 10.13 5.12 11.68
C GLY A 15 9.58 5.16 10.27
N TYR A 16 10.26 4.47 9.37
CA TYR A 16 9.80 4.28 8.00
C TYR A 16 9.00 2.98 7.88
N PHE A 17 8.13 2.89 6.89
CA PHE A 17 7.44 1.66 6.52
C PHE A 17 7.12 1.64 5.02
N GLY A 18 6.66 0.50 4.50
CA GLY A 18 6.41 0.36 3.07
C GLY A 18 7.71 0.17 2.27
N SER A 19 7.63 0.34 0.95
CA SER A 19 8.71 -0.11 0.05
C SER A 19 10.10 0.46 0.37
N TYR A 20 10.19 1.64 0.99
CA TYR A 20 11.47 2.27 1.38
C TYR A 20 12.28 1.44 2.39
N THR A 21 11.64 0.54 3.15
CA THR A 21 12.34 -0.37 4.07
C THR A 21 12.79 -1.67 3.39
N ARG A 22 12.52 -1.85 2.09
CA ARG A 22 12.72 -3.09 1.32
C ARG A 22 13.44 -2.83 -0.02
N GLU A 23 13.75 -3.92 -0.72
CA GLU A 23 14.32 -3.90 -2.08
C GLU A 23 13.32 -3.49 -3.17
N ASP A 24 12.03 -3.40 -2.83
CA ASP A 24 10.93 -3.05 -3.76
C ASP A 24 10.80 -1.53 -4.01
N TYR A 25 11.66 -0.73 -3.37
CA TYR A 25 11.71 0.71 -3.55
C TYR A 25 12.22 1.07 -4.94
N VAL A 26 11.48 1.92 -5.65
CA VAL A 26 11.93 2.50 -6.92
C VAL A 26 11.98 4.01 -6.75
N GLU A 27 13.19 4.56 -6.83
CA GLU A 27 13.41 6.00 -6.76
C GLU A 27 12.55 6.75 -7.80
N ASP A 28 12.00 7.89 -7.41
CA ASP A 28 11.05 8.73 -8.17
C ASP A 28 9.64 8.14 -8.41
N LEU A 29 9.40 6.86 -8.11
CA LEU A 29 8.06 6.24 -8.24
C LEU A 29 7.45 5.84 -6.90
N SER A 30 8.29 5.51 -5.91
CA SER A 30 7.85 5.09 -4.59
C SER A 30 7.86 6.27 -3.61
N ASP A 31 6.70 6.51 -2.99
CA ASP A 31 6.60 7.37 -1.81
C ASP A 31 7.47 6.83 -0.65
N ILE A 32 8.03 7.74 0.15
CA ILE A 32 8.72 7.39 1.39
C ILE A 32 7.75 7.56 2.54
N ASN A 33 7.11 6.46 2.95
CA ASN A 33 6.16 6.50 4.06
C ASN A 33 6.89 6.53 5.40
N VAL A 34 6.43 7.43 6.27
CA VAL A 34 6.95 7.59 7.64
C VAL A 34 5.77 7.53 8.60
N PHE A 35 5.92 6.84 9.71
CA PHE A 35 4.92 6.82 10.78
C PHE A 35 5.50 7.45 12.05
N ALA A 36 4.63 8.11 12.81
CA ALA A 36 4.93 8.57 14.16
C ALA A 36 3.78 8.17 15.11
N ILE A 37 4.12 7.48 16.20
CA ILE A 37 3.21 7.23 17.31
C ILE A 37 3.26 8.44 18.24
N SER A 38 2.35 9.38 18.05
CA SER A 38 2.28 10.63 18.81
C SER A 38 0.87 11.21 18.84
N SER A 39 0.55 11.91 19.93
CA SER A 39 -0.61 12.79 20.02
C SER A 39 -0.36 14.17 19.39
N ASP A 40 0.90 14.54 19.13
CA ASP A 40 1.27 15.81 18.51
C ASP A 40 1.06 15.76 17.00
N LYS A 41 0.00 16.42 16.53
CA LYS A 41 -0.37 16.46 15.11
C LYS A 41 0.51 17.40 14.28
N SER A 42 1.31 18.27 14.90
CA SER A 42 2.26 19.15 14.18
C SER A 42 3.29 18.34 13.38
N LEU A 43 3.61 17.13 13.84
CA LEU A 43 4.50 16.19 13.16
C LEU A 43 4.06 15.85 11.74
N ILE A 44 2.77 15.96 11.40
CA ILE A 44 2.30 15.73 10.02
C ILE A 44 2.97 16.74 9.08
N LEU A 45 2.94 18.03 9.45
CA LEU A 45 3.50 19.10 8.63
C LEU A 45 5.03 19.06 8.61
N GLU A 46 5.65 18.79 9.77
CA GLU A 46 7.11 18.71 9.89
C GLU A 46 7.68 17.56 9.05
N LEU A 47 7.11 16.36 9.16
CA LEU A 47 7.50 15.21 8.34
C LEU A 47 7.19 15.43 6.85
N GLY A 48 6.03 16.03 6.54
CA GLY A 48 5.67 16.39 5.17
C GLY A 48 6.61 17.43 4.55
N SER A 49 7.17 18.35 5.35
CA SER A 49 8.16 19.33 4.88
C SER A 49 9.48 18.70 4.40
N TYR A 50 9.74 17.46 4.81
CA TYR A 50 10.86 16.65 4.32
C TYR A 50 10.52 15.87 3.04
N GLY A 51 9.35 16.11 2.42
CA GLY A 51 8.91 15.35 1.24
C GLY A 51 8.57 13.89 1.56
N LEU A 52 8.30 13.57 2.82
CA LEU A 52 7.86 12.25 3.25
C LEU A 52 6.33 12.17 3.20
N SER A 53 5.79 10.95 3.20
CA SER A 53 4.36 10.67 3.32
C SER A 53 4.02 10.28 4.76
N PRO A 54 3.56 11.21 5.61
CA PRO A 54 3.46 10.98 7.05
C PRO A 54 2.14 10.33 7.47
N LEU A 55 2.25 9.45 8.47
CA LEU A 55 1.14 8.93 9.25
C LEU A 55 1.40 9.20 10.73
N VAL A 56 0.66 10.15 11.32
CA VAL A 56 0.79 10.50 12.73
C VAL A 56 -0.45 10.05 13.50
N ILE A 57 -0.28 9.07 14.37
CA ILE A 57 -1.36 8.40 15.08
C ILE A 57 -1.05 8.31 16.58
N SER A 58 -2.05 8.48 17.44
CA SER A 58 -1.84 8.29 18.87
C SER A 58 -1.65 6.80 19.18
N GLU A 59 -1.03 6.49 20.32
CA GLU A 59 -0.87 5.10 20.76
C GLU A 59 -2.21 4.37 20.90
N GLU A 60 -3.23 5.03 21.47
CA GLU A 60 -4.56 4.47 21.64
C GLU A 60 -5.20 4.15 20.29
N SER A 61 -5.19 5.11 19.36
CA SER A 61 -5.74 4.88 18.01
C SER A 61 -4.96 3.80 17.26
N PHE A 62 -3.64 3.71 17.44
CA PHE A 62 -2.84 2.65 16.85
C PHE A 62 -3.26 1.27 17.36
N LYS A 63 -3.40 1.10 18.69
CA LYS A 63 -3.89 -0.15 19.29
C LYS A 63 -5.29 -0.50 18.78
N ASP A 64 -6.19 0.46 18.71
CA ASP A 64 -7.54 0.28 18.17
C ASP A 64 -7.52 -0.22 16.72
N LEU A 65 -6.65 0.33 15.87
CA LEU A 65 -6.51 -0.14 14.49
C LEU A 65 -6.01 -1.59 14.43
N CYS A 66 -5.06 -1.96 15.29
CA CYS A 66 -4.56 -3.34 15.37
C CYS A 66 -5.65 -4.32 15.81
N LEU A 67 -6.46 -3.96 16.81
CA LEU A 67 -7.56 -4.78 17.32
C LEU A 67 -8.73 -4.87 16.33
N LYS A 68 -9.00 -3.80 15.57
CA LYS A 68 -9.98 -3.81 14.48
C LYS A 68 -9.51 -4.59 13.27
N GLY A 69 -8.20 -4.81 13.14
CA GLY A 69 -7.60 -5.46 11.98
C GLY A 69 -7.40 -4.54 10.78
N ASP A 70 -7.16 -3.24 10.99
CA ASP A 70 -6.83 -2.33 9.87
C ASP A 70 -5.42 -2.64 9.32
N PRO A 71 -5.26 -2.94 8.01
CA PRO A 71 -3.97 -3.29 7.41
C PRO A 71 -2.84 -2.30 7.68
N ILE A 72 -3.13 -1.01 7.95
CA ILE A 72 -2.08 -0.05 8.26
C ILE A 72 -1.30 -0.40 9.53
N CYS A 73 -1.96 -0.98 10.54
CA CYS A 73 -1.27 -1.47 11.73
C CYS A 73 -0.34 -2.65 11.35
N TYR A 74 -0.83 -3.57 10.52
CA TYR A 74 -0.04 -4.71 10.04
C TYR A 74 1.27 -4.24 9.38
N TYR A 75 1.20 -3.23 8.50
CA TYR A 75 2.39 -2.67 7.86
C TYR A 75 3.34 -2.01 8.88
N ILE A 76 2.83 -1.26 9.85
CA ILE A 76 3.71 -0.66 10.87
C ILE A 76 4.37 -1.73 11.75
N LEU A 77 3.65 -2.80 12.14
CA LEU A 77 4.21 -3.84 13.00
C LEU A 77 5.24 -4.73 12.29
N TYR A 78 5.00 -5.08 11.02
CA TYR A 78 5.75 -6.14 10.34
C TYR A 78 6.62 -5.65 9.18
N ASP A 79 6.53 -4.38 8.81
CA ASP A 79 7.23 -3.80 7.64
C ASP A 79 7.96 -2.49 7.95
N SER A 80 8.10 -2.15 9.23
CA SER A 80 8.73 -0.91 9.64
C SER A 80 10.21 -1.05 9.96
N LYS A 81 10.93 0.06 9.77
CA LYS A 81 12.26 0.29 10.30
C LYS A 81 12.20 1.45 11.29
N ILE A 82 12.35 1.13 12.56
CA ILE A 82 12.33 2.12 13.65
C ILE A 82 13.58 3.01 13.55
N VAL A 83 13.36 4.32 13.62
CA VAL A 83 14.41 5.33 13.76
C VAL A 83 14.66 5.60 15.24
N CYS A 84 13.60 5.76 16.03
CA CYS A 84 13.69 5.94 17.48
C CYS A 84 12.41 5.53 18.20
N GLY A 85 12.55 5.28 19.51
CA GLY A 85 11.45 4.87 20.38
C GLY A 85 11.08 3.39 20.22
N GLU A 86 9.92 3.02 20.74
CA GLU A 86 9.42 1.64 20.71
C GLU A 86 7.94 1.62 20.32
N LEU A 87 7.57 0.69 19.43
CA LEU A 87 6.17 0.50 19.07
C LEU A 87 5.37 0.04 20.30
N PRO A 88 4.11 0.50 20.45
CA PRO A 88 3.23 0.00 21.49
C PRO A 88 3.11 -1.52 21.44
N LYS A 89 3.15 -2.18 22.60
CA LYS A 89 2.93 -3.62 22.70
C LYS A 89 1.48 -3.94 22.36
N VAL A 90 1.25 -4.45 21.16
CA VAL A 90 -0.06 -4.88 20.66
C VAL A 90 0.15 -5.88 19.53
N ASP A 91 -0.70 -6.91 19.49
CA ASP A 91 -0.73 -7.86 18.39
C ASP A 91 -1.79 -7.46 17.37
N PHE A 92 -1.54 -7.76 16.11
CA PHE A 92 -2.52 -7.57 15.05
C PHE A 92 -3.59 -8.68 15.08
N ILE A 93 -4.87 -8.30 15.05
CA ILE A 93 -5.99 -9.24 14.95
C ILE A 93 -6.54 -9.24 13.53
N PHE A 94 -6.50 -10.40 12.87
CA PHE A 94 -7.19 -10.59 11.60
C PHE A 94 -8.70 -10.64 11.82
N THR A 95 -9.43 -9.75 11.14
CA THR A 95 -10.90 -9.66 11.18
C THR A 95 -11.47 -9.59 9.76
N ASP A 96 -12.79 -9.70 9.61
CA ASP A 96 -13.44 -9.48 8.31
C ASP A 96 -13.17 -8.07 7.78
N TYR A 97 -13.05 -7.09 8.69
CA TYR A 97 -12.68 -5.72 8.36
C TYR A 97 -11.33 -5.64 7.64
N THR A 98 -10.36 -6.48 8.00
CA THR A 98 -9.06 -6.57 7.31
C THR A 98 -9.24 -6.85 5.82
N CYS A 99 -10.00 -7.89 5.49
CA CYS A 99 -10.18 -8.31 4.10
C CYS A 99 -11.05 -7.28 3.34
N GLU A 100 -12.10 -6.73 3.96
CA GLU A 100 -12.92 -5.67 3.36
C GLU A 100 -12.11 -4.41 3.03
N ARG A 101 -11.15 -4.03 3.88
CA ARG A 101 -10.27 -2.88 3.63
C ARG A 101 -9.35 -3.13 2.43
N LEU A 102 -8.83 -4.35 2.28
CA LEU A 102 -8.01 -4.73 1.13
C LEU A 102 -8.84 -4.77 -0.16
N GLU A 103 -10.05 -5.31 -0.11
CA GLU A 103 -11.00 -5.28 -1.23
C GLU A 103 -11.29 -3.83 -1.67
N LYS A 104 -11.67 -2.96 -0.73
CA LYS A 104 -11.95 -1.54 -1.02
C LYS A 104 -10.72 -0.82 -1.57
N SER A 105 -9.53 -1.17 -1.10
CA SER A 105 -8.27 -0.60 -1.59
C SER A 105 -8.03 -0.97 -3.06
N ALA A 106 -8.26 -2.23 -3.45
CA ALA A 106 -8.13 -2.66 -4.84
C ALA A 106 -9.02 -1.83 -5.78
N LYS A 107 -10.29 -1.62 -5.41
CA LYS A 107 -11.24 -0.79 -6.18
C LYS A 107 -10.80 0.66 -6.26
N SER A 108 -10.41 1.24 -5.13
CA SER A 108 -10.01 2.64 -5.02
C SER A 108 -8.77 2.93 -5.87
N TYR A 109 -7.76 2.06 -5.81
CA TYR A 109 -6.54 2.22 -6.61
C TYR A 109 -6.81 2.02 -8.10
N LEU A 110 -7.69 1.10 -8.51
CA LEU A 110 -8.07 0.98 -9.91
C LEU A 110 -8.70 2.27 -10.43
N LYS A 111 -9.62 2.87 -9.66
CA LYS A 111 -10.23 4.16 -10.02
C LYS A 111 -9.18 5.28 -10.13
N LEU A 112 -8.30 5.39 -9.13
CA LEU A 112 -7.21 6.36 -9.15
C LEU A 112 -6.26 6.17 -10.33
N SER A 113 -6.05 4.93 -10.77
CA SER A 113 -5.24 4.62 -11.95
C SER A 113 -5.83 5.21 -13.23
N TYR A 114 -7.15 5.11 -13.41
CA TYR A 114 -7.84 5.74 -14.54
C TYR A 114 -7.83 7.25 -14.44
N ASP A 115 -8.16 7.79 -13.27
CA ASP A 115 -8.17 9.23 -13.06
C ASP A 115 -6.78 9.83 -13.32
N ALA A 116 -5.71 9.14 -12.94
CA ALA A 116 -4.33 9.53 -13.24
C ALA A 116 -4.04 9.45 -14.75
N TYR A 117 -4.42 8.36 -15.42
CA TYR A 117 -4.24 8.21 -16.87
C TYR A 117 -4.88 9.38 -17.65
N PHE A 118 -6.14 9.71 -17.35
CA PHE A 118 -6.85 10.81 -18.03
C PHE A 118 -6.29 12.19 -17.70
N ARG A 119 -5.58 12.35 -16.58
CA ARG A 119 -4.81 13.56 -16.25
C ARG A 119 -3.40 13.58 -16.84
N GLN A 120 -3.03 12.57 -17.63
CA GLN A 120 -1.67 12.38 -18.17
C GLN A 120 -0.61 12.22 -17.07
N ASP A 121 -1.02 11.73 -15.90
CA ASP A 121 -0.14 11.35 -14.80
C ASP A 121 0.28 9.89 -14.98
N GLU A 122 1.31 9.67 -15.80
CA GLU A 122 1.81 8.33 -16.16
C GLU A 122 2.31 7.55 -14.93
N VAL A 123 3.03 8.24 -14.04
CA VAL A 123 3.58 7.67 -12.79
C VAL A 123 2.43 7.25 -11.88
N GLY A 124 1.49 8.16 -11.62
CA GLY A 124 0.33 7.87 -10.80
C GLY A 124 -0.53 6.76 -11.38
N SER A 125 -0.66 6.67 -12.70
CA SER A 125 -1.40 5.60 -13.36
C SER A 125 -0.74 4.24 -13.11
N LEU A 126 0.57 4.10 -13.36
CA LEU A 126 1.29 2.86 -13.14
C LEU A 126 1.31 2.44 -11.66
N VAL A 127 1.64 3.37 -10.76
CA VAL A 127 1.75 3.08 -9.33
C VAL A 127 0.40 2.65 -8.76
N ASN A 128 -0.70 3.31 -9.14
CA ASN A 128 -2.03 2.91 -8.70
C ASN A 128 -2.49 1.58 -9.32
N SER A 129 -2.12 1.29 -10.58
CA SER A 129 -2.35 -0.03 -11.18
C SER A 129 -1.66 -1.17 -10.42
N VAL A 130 -0.38 -0.99 -10.05
CA VAL A 130 0.35 -1.96 -9.21
C VAL A 130 -0.34 -2.12 -7.86
N ARG A 131 -0.69 -1.01 -7.20
CA ARG A 131 -1.37 -1.03 -5.89
C ARG A 131 -2.73 -1.74 -5.98
N ALA A 132 -3.48 -1.55 -7.06
CA ALA A 132 -4.79 -2.17 -7.25
C ALA A 132 -4.70 -3.70 -7.31
N LEU A 133 -3.85 -4.24 -8.19
CA LEU A 133 -3.70 -5.69 -8.35
C LEU A 133 -3.08 -6.34 -7.12
N ARG A 134 -2.11 -5.65 -6.50
CA ARG A 134 -1.52 -6.06 -5.23
C ARG A 134 -2.56 -6.16 -4.11
N SER A 135 -3.42 -5.14 -3.96
CA SER A 135 -4.50 -5.17 -2.97
C SER A 135 -5.52 -6.27 -3.25
N LEU A 136 -5.80 -6.59 -4.52
CA LEU A 136 -6.64 -7.75 -4.86
C LEU A 136 -6.01 -9.06 -4.38
N ILE A 137 -4.72 -9.29 -4.64
CA ILE A 137 -4.02 -10.51 -4.20
C ILE A 137 -3.96 -10.57 -2.67
N GLN A 138 -3.70 -9.45 -2.00
CA GLN A 138 -3.75 -9.36 -0.55
C GLN A 138 -5.15 -9.69 -0.01
N PHE A 139 -6.22 -9.23 -0.67
CA PHE A 139 -7.59 -9.58 -0.32
C PHE A 139 -7.84 -11.10 -0.45
N LYS A 140 -7.45 -11.72 -1.56
CA LYS A 140 -7.58 -13.18 -1.74
C LYS A 140 -6.80 -13.94 -0.67
N SER A 141 -5.56 -13.53 -0.39
CA SER A 141 -4.74 -14.13 0.67
C SER A 141 -5.33 -13.94 2.07
N CYS A 142 -5.92 -12.78 2.35
CA CYS A 142 -6.62 -12.52 3.60
C CYS A 142 -7.78 -13.49 3.81
N LYS A 143 -8.62 -13.69 2.78
CA LYS A 143 -9.77 -14.60 2.84
C LYS A 143 -9.36 -16.07 2.97
N ASP A 144 -8.34 -16.50 2.25
CA ASP A 144 -8.00 -17.92 2.14
C ASP A 144 -6.99 -18.38 3.20
N LYS A 145 -6.03 -17.52 3.56
CA LYS A 145 -4.88 -17.86 4.40
C LYS A 145 -4.75 -17.01 5.67
N LYS A 146 -5.50 -15.92 5.81
CA LYS A 146 -5.33 -14.91 6.89
C LYS A 146 -3.91 -14.36 6.95
N ILE A 147 -3.35 -14.02 5.78
CA ILE A 147 -2.01 -13.44 5.62
C ILE A 147 -2.12 -12.21 4.71
N ILE A 148 -1.30 -11.18 4.97
CA ILE A 148 -1.14 -10.03 4.08
C ILE A 148 0.30 -10.04 3.55
N PRO A 149 0.55 -10.46 2.29
CA PRO A 149 1.90 -10.38 1.72
C PRO A 149 2.37 -8.92 1.60
N ILE A 150 3.64 -8.67 1.94
CA ILE A 150 4.20 -7.31 2.08
C ILE A 150 5.28 -6.99 1.04
N SER A 151 6.24 -7.85 0.74
CA SER A 151 7.17 -7.54 -0.37
C SER A 151 6.53 -7.85 -1.72
N ASP A 152 7.03 -7.26 -2.80
CA ASP A 152 6.57 -7.59 -4.15
C ASP A 152 6.78 -9.10 -4.42
N LYS A 153 7.92 -9.65 -3.94
CA LYS A 153 8.21 -11.09 -3.95
C LYS A 153 7.18 -11.92 -3.18
N ASP A 154 6.74 -11.47 -2.00
CA ASP A 154 5.72 -12.19 -1.22
C ASP A 154 4.37 -12.18 -1.94
N VAL A 155 4.04 -11.08 -2.60
CA VAL A 155 2.79 -10.94 -3.36
C VAL A 155 2.81 -11.86 -4.58
N GLU A 156 3.92 -11.88 -5.35
CA GLU A 156 4.11 -12.80 -6.48
C GLU A 156 4.03 -14.26 -6.03
N LYS A 157 4.77 -14.62 -4.96
CA LYS A 157 4.72 -15.97 -4.38
C LYS A 157 3.29 -16.34 -3.97
N THR A 158 2.61 -15.47 -3.25
CA THR A 158 1.22 -15.69 -2.80
C THR A 158 0.27 -15.86 -3.97
N CYS A 159 0.43 -15.05 -5.02
CA CYS A 159 -0.37 -15.16 -6.24
C CYS A 159 -0.28 -16.55 -6.85
N ASN A 160 0.95 -17.06 -7.00
CA ASN A 160 1.22 -18.38 -7.54
C ASN A 160 0.68 -19.50 -6.63
N GLU A 161 0.89 -19.39 -5.30
CA GLU A 161 0.38 -20.39 -4.35
C GLU A 161 -1.16 -20.46 -4.30
N LEU A 162 -1.85 -19.36 -4.62
CA LEU A 162 -3.30 -19.30 -4.73
C LEU A 162 -3.80 -19.71 -6.13
N ASN A 163 -2.89 -20.04 -7.08
CA ASN A 163 -3.20 -20.36 -8.47
C ASN A 163 -4.08 -19.31 -9.16
N LEU A 164 -3.82 -18.02 -8.90
CA LEU A 164 -4.58 -16.93 -9.51
C LEU A 164 -4.19 -16.77 -10.98
N LYS A 165 -5.19 -16.58 -11.85
CA LYS A 165 -4.99 -16.55 -13.32
C LYS A 165 -4.30 -15.28 -13.84
N TYR A 166 -3.97 -14.35 -12.97
CA TYR A 166 -3.48 -13.01 -13.31
C TYR A 166 -2.10 -12.70 -12.71
N CYS A 167 -1.36 -13.71 -12.26
CA CYS A 167 0.00 -13.51 -11.73
C CYS A 167 0.95 -12.93 -12.78
N ASP A 168 0.82 -13.31 -14.06
CA ASP A 168 1.61 -12.71 -15.15
C ASP A 168 1.34 -11.21 -15.28
N SER A 169 0.09 -10.78 -15.06
CA SER A 169 -0.24 -9.34 -15.10
C SER A 169 0.37 -8.57 -13.93
N LEU A 170 0.58 -9.22 -12.78
CA LEU A 170 1.36 -8.63 -11.69
C LEU A 170 2.82 -8.50 -12.10
N SER A 171 3.43 -9.57 -12.62
CA SER A 171 4.83 -9.58 -13.06
C SER A 171 5.09 -8.48 -14.10
N ASP A 172 4.19 -8.34 -15.09
CA ASP A 172 4.26 -7.29 -16.12
C ASP A 172 4.23 -5.88 -15.50
N LEU A 173 3.30 -5.62 -14.57
CA LEU A 173 3.20 -4.32 -13.89
C LEU A 173 4.44 -4.01 -13.05
N LEU A 174 4.96 -5.00 -12.32
CA LEU A 174 6.18 -4.85 -11.53
C LEU A 174 7.39 -4.59 -12.42
N HIS A 175 7.46 -5.24 -13.59
CA HIS A 175 8.48 -4.97 -14.58
C HIS A 175 8.38 -3.54 -15.12
N LEU A 176 7.19 -3.08 -15.51
CA LEU A 176 6.96 -1.69 -15.95
C LEU A 176 7.41 -0.69 -14.88
N LYS A 177 7.05 -0.93 -13.61
CA LYS A 177 7.47 -0.10 -12.47
C LYS A 177 8.99 -0.05 -12.33
N LYS A 178 9.66 -1.20 -12.35
CA LYS A 178 11.13 -1.28 -12.23
C LYS A 178 11.84 -0.60 -13.41
N SER A 179 11.27 -0.73 -14.60
CA SER A 179 11.79 -0.14 -15.84
C SER A 179 11.37 1.33 -16.03
N LYS A 180 10.58 1.91 -15.11
CA LYS A 180 10.02 3.26 -15.20
C LYS A 180 9.29 3.53 -16.53
N LEU A 181 8.54 2.53 -17.02
CA LEU A 181 7.80 2.62 -18.28
C LEU A 181 6.32 2.94 -18.03
N PRO A 182 5.69 3.78 -18.87
CA PRO A 182 4.28 4.13 -18.70
C PRO A 182 3.36 2.93 -18.93
N ILE A 183 2.21 2.94 -18.26
CA ILE A 183 1.14 1.98 -18.49
C ILE A 183 0.18 2.50 -19.58
N THR A 184 -0.37 1.59 -20.37
CA THR A 184 -1.36 1.93 -21.41
C THR A 184 -2.79 1.81 -20.87
N LEU A 185 -3.74 2.53 -21.49
CA LEU A 185 -5.17 2.36 -21.19
C LEU A 185 -5.64 0.91 -21.37
N TRP A 186 -5.11 0.21 -22.39
CA TRP A 186 -5.41 -1.21 -22.60
C TRP A 186 -5.04 -2.07 -21.40
N SER A 187 -3.84 -1.85 -20.82
CA SER A 187 -3.41 -2.56 -19.61
C SER A 187 -4.29 -2.23 -18.41
N ILE A 188 -4.69 -0.97 -18.22
CA ILE A 188 -5.62 -0.59 -17.12
C ILE A 188 -7.00 -1.25 -17.33
N ASN A 189 -7.48 -1.30 -18.57
CA ASN A 189 -8.72 -2.00 -18.95
C ASN A 189 -8.65 -3.50 -18.68
N LYS A 190 -7.49 -4.13 -18.92
CA LYS A 190 -7.26 -5.53 -18.53
C LYS A 190 -7.32 -5.72 -17.01
N LEU A 191 -6.78 -4.78 -16.23
CA LEU A 191 -6.89 -4.81 -14.76
C LEU A 191 -8.33 -4.66 -14.28
N TYR A 192 -9.12 -3.82 -14.94
CA TYR A 192 -10.55 -3.74 -14.66
C TYR A 192 -11.24 -5.08 -14.85
N ASP A 193 -10.97 -5.79 -15.95
CA ASP A 193 -11.58 -7.09 -16.20
C ASP A 193 -11.17 -8.11 -15.13
N ILE A 194 -9.88 -8.14 -14.76
CA ILE A 194 -9.38 -8.98 -13.67
C ILE A 194 -10.10 -8.67 -12.35
N ILE A 195 -10.12 -7.41 -11.93
CA ILE A 195 -10.69 -7.00 -10.64
C ILE A 195 -12.20 -7.25 -10.63
N SER A 196 -12.92 -6.89 -11.69
CA SER A 196 -14.37 -7.08 -11.82
C SER A 196 -14.80 -8.55 -11.82
N SER A 197 -13.92 -9.47 -12.25
CA SER A 197 -14.17 -10.91 -12.19
C SER A 197 -14.09 -11.50 -10.77
N GLU A 198 -13.44 -10.79 -9.86
CA GLU A 198 -13.20 -11.26 -8.48
C GLU A 198 -14.03 -10.49 -7.45
N ILE A 199 -14.26 -9.19 -7.68
CA ILE A 199 -14.99 -8.29 -6.78
C ILE A 199 -15.87 -7.31 -7.57
N ALA A 200 -17.03 -6.96 -7.04
CA ALA A 200 -17.96 -6.04 -7.70
C ALA A 200 -17.40 -4.60 -7.74
N LEU A 201 -17.44 -3.95 -8.90
CA LEU A 201 -17.07 -2.55 -9.10
C LEU A 201 -18.30 -1.65 -9.18
N ASP A 202 -18.21 -0.47 -8.57
CA ASP A 202 -19.25 0.56 -8.50
C ASP A 202 -19.07 1.69 -9.52
N PHE A 203 -18.11 1.54 -10.43
CA PHE A 203 -17.85 2.46 -11.53
C PHE A 203 -17.68 1.68 -12.85
N PRO A 204 -18.09 2.26 -13.99
CA PRO A 204 -18.00 1.58 -15.27
C PRO A 204 -16.56 1.49 -15.78
N LYS A 205 -16.32 0.52 -16.66
CA LYS A 205 -15.09 0.44 -17.44
C LYS A 205 -15.01 1.67 -18.38
N PRO A 206 -13.91 2.44 -18.37
CA PRO A 206 -13.74 3.53 -19.32
C PRO A 206 -13.69 3.02 -20.76
N ALA A 207 -14.27 3.78 -21.68
CA ALA A 207 -14.22 3.46 -23.10
C ALA A 207 -12.76 3.53 -23.59
N SER A 208 -12.36 2.57 -24.42
CA SER A 208 -11.18 2.72 -25.26
C SER A 208 -11.53 3.72 -26.36
N GLU A 209 -10.82 4.84 -26.44
CA GLU A 209 -10.81 5.69 -27.64
C GLU A 209 -10.27 4.93 -28.85
#